data_AF-A0A936AC65-F1
#
_entry.id   AF-A0A936AC65-F1
#
_cell.length_a   1.000
_cell.length_b   1.000
_cell.length_c   1.000
_cell.angle_alpha   90.00
_cell.angle_beta   90.00
_cell.angle_gamma   90.00
#
_symmetry.space_group_name_H-M   'P 1'
#
loop_
_entity.id
_entity.type
_entity.pdbx_description
1 polymer ?
#
loop_
_entity_poly.entity_id
_entity_poly.type
_entity_poly.pdbx_seq_one_letter_code
_entity_poly.pdbx_strand_id
1 'polypeptide(L)'
;MAGLLPAVASREFGVETPGTILGSIVADADRGEFRDLGAEQAAMAAQSLVVAFENAGLLDEAATERLRARSDALFATVENDEKYTMGRFVEALKALRAAAP
;
A
#
# COMPACT_ATOMS: atom_id res chain seq x y z
N MET A 1 16.24 15.53 -21.52
CA MET A 1 15.98 14.74 -20.29
C MET A 1 15.25 13.49 -20.70
N ALA A 2 15.92 12.33 -20.72
CA ALA A 2 15.18 11.06 -20.76
C ALA A 2 14.34 11.00 -19.48
N GLY A 3 13.02 10.89 -19.62
CA GLY A 3 12.09 10.90 -18.50
C GLY A 3 12.34 9.72 -17.56
N LEU A 4 11.95 9.86 -16.30
CA LEU A 4 12.00 8.77 -15.30
C LEU A 4 11.16 7.56 -15.73
N LEU A 5 10.12 7.77 -16.53
CA LEU A 5 9.18 6.71 -16.96
C LEU A 5 9.86 5.57 -17.74
N PRO A 6 10.67 5.83 -18.79
CA PRO A 6 11.47 4.79 -19.45
C PRO A 6 12.35 3.95 -18.50
N ALA A 7 12.96 4.58 -17.49
CA ALA A 7 13.83 3.89 -16.54
C ALA A 7 13.04 3.02 -15.54
N VAL A 8 11.84 3.46 -15.17
CA VAL A 8 10.92 2.67 -14.32
C VAL A 8 10.35 1.49 -15.10
N ALA A 9 9.95 1.70 -16.36
CA ALA A 9 9.36 0.66 -17.21
C ALA A 9 10.34 -0.47 -17.58
N SER A 10 11.64 -0.20 -17.50
CA SER A 10 12.71 -1.19 -17.77
C SER A 10 13.21 -1.89 -16.51
N ARG A 11 12.66 -1.56 -15.34
CA ARG A 11 13.07 -2.15 -14.07
C ARG A 11 12.26 -3.41 -13.78
N GLU A 12 12.94 -4.50 -13.46
CA GLU A 12 12.31 -5.67 -12.86
C GLU A 12 12.05 -5.40 -11.38
N PHE A 13 10.81 -5.59 -10.95
CA PHE A 13 10.42 -5.44 -9.55
C PHE A 13 10.46 -6.81 -8.87
N GLY A 14 11.29 -6.92 -7.83
CA GLY A 14 11.38 -8.13 -7.01
C GLY A 14 10.30 -8.19 -5.92
N VAL A 15 10.23 -9.34 -5.24
CA VAL A 15 9.27 -9.64 -4.18
C VAL A 15 9.35 -8.70 -2.97
N GLU A 16 10.49 -8.01 -2.79
CA GLU A 16 10.74 -6.99 -1.76
C GLU A 16 10.18 -5.60 -2.11
N THR A 17 9.83 -5.38 -3.37
CA THR A 17 9.36 -4.08 -3.87
C THR A 17 8.08 -3.60 -3.17
N PRO A 18 7.06 -4.44 -2.92
CA PRO A 18 5.84 -4.02 -2.21
C PRO A 18 6.14 -3.47 -0.83
N GLY A 19 7.01 -4.13 -0.06
CA GLY A 19 7.41 -3.68 1.27
C GLY A 19 8.12 -2.32 1.25
N THR A 20 8.91 -2.07 0.19
CA THR A 20 9.57 -0.77 -0.02
C THR A 20 8.58 0.35 -0.31
N ILE A 21 7.63 0.12 -1.24
CA ILE A 21 6.63 1.12 -1.60
C ILE A 21 5.68 1.39 -0.43
N LEU A 22 5.18 0.35 0.23
CA LEU A 22 4.33 0.48 1.43
C LEU A 22 5.07 1.21 2.56
N GLY A 23 6.37 0.98 2.71
CA GLY A 23 7.21 1.71 3.66
C GLY A 23 7.25 3.21 3.39
N SER A 24 7.28 3.64 2.12
CA SER A 24 7.18 5.05 1.75
C SER A 24 5.84 5.64 2.17
N ILE A 25 4.74 4.94 1.90
CA ILE A 25 3.38 5.40 2.26
C ILE A 25 3.26 5.52 3.79
N VAL A 26 3.81 4.58 4.55
CA VAL A 26 3.86 4.66 6.03
C VAL A 26 4.64 5.89 6.49
N ALA A 27 5.80 6.17 5.88
CA ALA A 27 6.60 7.34 6.22
C ALA A 27 5.86 8.65 5.96
N ASP A 28 5.00 8.71 4.94
CA ASP A 28 4.14 9.86 4.66
C ASP A 28 3.02 9.97 5.70
N ALA A 29 2.46 8.82 6.12
CA ALA A 29 1.48 8.72 7.19
C ALA A 29 2.01 9.27 8.52
N ASP A 30 3.23 8.88 8.88
CA ASP A 30 3.89 9.30 10.12
C ASP A 30 4.19 10.82 10.14
N ARG A 31 4.27 11.47 8.96
CA ARG A 31 4.35 12.94 8.84
C ARG A 31 2.99 13.64 8.91
N GLY A 32 1.89 12.88 8.94
CA GLY A 32 0.52 13.39 9.03
C GLY A 32 -0.04 13.93 7.72
N GLU A 33 0.49 13.48 6.58
CA GLU A 33 0.14 13.96 5.22
C GLU A 33 -1.27 13.52 4.76
N PHE A 34 -1.86 12.48 5.37
CA PHE A 34 -3.15 11.91 4.93
C PHE A 34 -4.38 12.58 5.57
N ARG A 35 -4.42 13.92 5.56
CA ARG A 35 -5.63 14.67 5.89
C ARG A 35 -6.59 14.67 4.69
N ASP A 36 -7.88 14.86 4.95
CA ASP A 36 -8.93 14.90 3.93
C ASP A 36 -8.93 13.64 3.02
N LEU A 37 -9.06 13.80 1.70
CA LEU A 37 -9.08 12.69 0.72
C LEU A 37 -7.73 11.93 0.60
N GLY A 38 -6.66 12.41 1.24
CA GLY A 38 -5.34 11.80 1.15
C GLY A 38 -5.30 10.36 1.69
N ALA A 39 -6.10 10.06 2.71
CA ALA A 39 -6.17 8.71 3.30
C ALA A 39 -6.84 7.70 2.35
N GLU A 40 -7.94 8.10 1.71
CA GLU A 40 -8.65 7.25 0.73
C GLU A 40 -7.77 6.96 -0.48
N GLN A 41 -7.09 7.99 -1.00
CA GLN A 41 -6.15 7.82 -2.12
C GLN A 41 -4.98 6.91 -1.76
N ALA A 42 -4.44 7.03 -0.54
CA ALA A 42 -3.39 6.14 -0.06
C ALA A 42 -3.87 4.69 0.10
N ALA A 43 -5.11 4.48 0.58
CA ALA A 43 -5.71 3.15 0.66
C ALA A 43 -5.88 2.52 -0.74
N MET A 44 -6.40 3.27 -1.71
CA MET A 44 -6.56 2.80 -3.10
C MET A 44 -5.21 2.51 -3.76
N ALA A 45 -4.19 3.34 -3.52
CA ALA A 45 -2.84 3.12 -4.02
C ALA A 45 -2.24 1.82 -3.44
N ALA A 46 -2.41 1.59 -2.13
CA ALA A 46 -1.95 0.37 -1.47
C ALA A 46 -2.68 -0.88 -2.00
N GLN A 47 -4.00 -0.82 -2.20
CA GLN A 47 -4.76 -1.92 -2.79
C GLN A 47 -4.33 -2.20 -4.23
N SER A 48 -4.15 -1.17 -5.04
CA SER A 48 -3.70 -1.29 -6.43
C SER A 48 -2.32 -1.96 -6.51
N LEU A 49 -1.44 -1.64 -5.56
CA LEU A 49 -0.12 -2.25 -5.45
C LEU A 49 -0.22 -3.76 -5.16
N VAL A 50 -1.05 -4.16 -4.17
CA VAL A 50 -1.26 -5.59 -3.85
C VAL A 50 -1.77 -6.35 -5.06
N VAL A 51 -2.78 -5.83 -5.75
CA VAL A 51 -3.34 -6.44 -6.97
C VAL A 51 -2.31 -6.54 -8.09
N ALA A 52 -1.47 -5.51 -8.28
CA ALA A 52 -0.44 -5.53 -9.32
C ALA A 52 0.60 -6.64 -9.09
N PHE A 53 1.05 -6.82 -7.85
CA PHE A 53 2.05 -7.84 -7.51
C PHE A 53 1.47 -9.26 -7.51
N GLU A 54 0.20 -9.40 -7.14
CA GLU A 54 -0.53 -10.66 -7.33
C GLU A 54 -0.60 -11.03 -8.82
N ASN A 55 -1.08 -10.11 -9.67
CA ASN A 55 -1.21 -10.35 -11.11
C ASN A 55 0.12 -10.61 -11.80
N ALA A 56 1.22 -10.07 -11.27
CA ALA A 56 2.57 -10.32 -11.75
C ALA A 56 3.12 -11.69 -11.34
N GLY A 57 2.42 -12.45 -10.48
CA GLY A 57 2.88 -13.75 -9.98
C GLY A 57 4.11 -13.67 -9.08
N LEU A 58 4.36 -12.49 -8.50
CA LEU A 58 5.53 -12.21 -7.66
C LEU A 58 5.30 -12.58 -6.18
N LEU A 59 4.09 -12.99 -5.84
CA LEU A 59 3.68 -13.38 -4.49
C LEU A 59 3.24 -14.85 -4.51
N ASP A 60 3.59 -15.58 -3.45
CA ASP A 60 2.96 -16.90 -3.22
C ASP A 60 1.52 -16.73 -2.72
N GLU A 61 0.77 -17.84 -2.68
CA GLU A 61 -0.64 -17.85 -2.27
C GLU A 61 -0.82 -17.34 -0.84
N ALA A 62 0.05 -17.76 0.08
CA ALA A 62 -0.01 -17.37 1.48
C ALA A 62 0.32 -15.88 1.71
N ALA A 63 1.22 -15.31 0.90
CA ALA A 63 1.55 -13.88 0.90
C ALA A 63 0.40 -13.08 0.29
N THR A 64 -0.18 -13.57 -0.80
CA THR A 64 -1.32 -12.96 -1.49
C THR A 64 -2.53 -12.86 -0.57
N GLU A 65 -2.94 -13.96 0.06
CA GLU A 65 -4.07 -13.96 1.01
C GLU A 65 -3.86 -13.00 2.18
N ARG A 66 -2.65 -13.00 2.75
CA ARG A 66 -2.29 -12.13 3.86
C ARG A 66 -2.34 -10.66 3.47
N LEU A 67 -1.77 -10.31 2.31
CA LEU A 67 -1.77 -8.93 1.81
C LEU A 67 -3.18 -8.47 1.45
N ARG A 68 -4.01 -9.31 0.85
CA ARG A 68 -5.44 -9.02 0.59
C ARG A 68 -6.18 -8.73 1.90
N ALA A 69 -6.09 -9.62 2.88
CA ALA A 69 -6.76 -9.43 4.16
C ALA A 69 -6.34 -8.13 4.87
N ARG A 70 -5.06 -7.75 4.78
CA ARG A 70 -4.57 -6.48 5.34
C ARG A 70 -4.98 -5.26 4.51
N SER A 71 -5.03 -5.40 3.18
CA SER A 71 -5.51 -4.35 2.28
C SER A 71 -7.00 -4.05 2.53
N ASP A 72 -7.82 -5.09 2.70
CA ASP A 72 -9.25 -4.93 3.01
C ASP A 72 -9.43 -4.26 4.39
N ALA A 73 -8.63 -4.67 5.38
CA ALA A 73 -8.63 -4.05 6.70
C ALA A 73 -8.21 -2.57 6.66
N LEU A 74 -7.26 -2.20 5.81
CA LEU A 74 -6.88 -0.81 5.56
C LEU A 74 -8.02 -0.02 4.93
N PHE A 75 -8.64 -0.55 3.86
CA PHE A 75 -9.74 0.11 3.16
C PHE A 75 -10.94 0.35 4.09
N ALA A 76 -11.27 -0.61 4.95
CA ALA A 76 -12.33 -0.48 5.95
C ALA A 76 -12.10 0.65 6.98
N THR A 77 -10.88 1.23 7.06
CA THR A 77 -10.61 2.39 7.93
C THR A 77 -11.00 3.73 7.30
N VAL A 78 -11.14 3.77 5.98
CA VAL A 78 -11.47 4.98 5.19
C VAL A 78 -12.84 4.90 4.51
N GLU A 79 -13.45 3.71 4.45
CA GLU A 79 -14.78 3.52 3.85
C GLU A 79 -15.89 4.32 4.56
N ASN A 80 -15.71 4.62 5.86
CA ASN A 80 -16.67 5.38 6.64
C ASN A 80 -15.98 6.58 7.30
N ASP A 81 -16.16 7.75 6.69
CA ASP A 81 -15.58 9.03 7.13
C ASP A 81 -15.94 9.37 8.59
N GLU A 82 -17.12 9.02 9.08
CA GLU A 82 -17.52 9.29 10.47
C GLU A 82 -16.73 8.47 11.49
N LYS A 83 -16.15 7.35 11.05
CA LYS A 83 -15.34 6.43 11.88
C LYS A 83 -13.85 6.57 11.59
N TYR A 84 -13.47 7.44 10.65
CA TYR A 84 -12.09 7.65 10.30
C TYR A 84 -11.32 8.26 11.48
N THR A 85 -10.16 7.69 11.76
CA THR A 85 -9.14 8.33 12.59
C THR A 85 -7.78 8.05 11.99
N MET A 86 -6.92 9.07 11.97
CA MET A 86 -5.55 8.94 11.46
C MET A 86 -4.80 7.80 12.18
N GLY A 87 -4.96 7.68 13.49
CA GLY A 87 -4.32 6.60 14.27
C GLY A 87 -4.69 5.20 13.77
N ARG A 88 -5.99 4.92 13.57
CA ARG A 88 -6.44 3.62 13.08
C ARG A 88 -5.96 3.35 11.65
N PHE A 89 -5.96 4.37 10.79
CA PHE A 89 -5.47 4.27 9.43
C PHE A 89 -3.97 3.93 9.39
N VAL A 90 -3.15 4.68 10.15
CA VAL A 90 -1.70 4.46 10.25
C VAL A 90 -1.38 3.07 10.79
N GLU A 91 -2.11 2.60 11.81
CA GLU A 91 -1.92 1.25 12.35
C GLU A 91 -2.28 0.16 11.31
N ALA A 92 -3.37 0.32 10.57
CA ALA A 92 -3.73 -0.62 9.51
C ALA A 92 -2.71 -0.62 8.36
N LEU A 93 -2.18 0.56 8.00
CA LEU A 93 -1.16 0.70 6.98
C LEU A 93 0.18 0.05 7.41
N LYS A 94 0.58 0.22 8.68
CA LYS A 94 1.74 -0.46 9.26
C LYS A 94 1.56 -1.98 9.28
N ALA A 95 0.35 -2.46 9.58
CA ALA A 95 0.04 -3.88 9.53
C ALA A 95 0.09 -4.45 8.10
N LEU A 96 -0.36 -3.68 7.10
CA LEU A 96 -0.22 -4.05 5.68
C LEU A 96 1.25 -4.11 5.27
N ARG A 97 2.06 -3.10 5.61
CA ARG A 97 3.51 -3.11 5.35
C ARG A 97 4.19 -4.32 6.00
N ALA A 98 3.84 -4.66 7.24
CA ALA A 98 4.44 -5.79 7.96
C ALA A 98 4.05 -7.16 7.38
N ALA A 99 2.98 -7.23 6.59
CA ALA A 99 2.56 -8.43 5.88
C ALA A 99 3.27 -8.59 4.51
N ALA A 100 3.88 -7.53 3.99
CA ALA A 100 4.65 -7.59 2.76
C ALA A 100 6.00 -8.30 2.99
N PRO A 101 6.50 -9.06 2.00
CA PRO A 101 7.82 -9.67 2.03
C PRO A 101 8.96 -8.65 2.11
#